data_AF-A0AAT9HDP1-F1
#
_entry.id   AF-A0AAT9HDP1-F1
#
_cell.length_a   1.000
_cell.length_b   1.000
_cell.length_c   1.000
_cell.angle_alpha   90.00
_cell.angle_beta   90.00
_cell.angle_gamma   90.00
#
_symmetry.space_group_name_H-M   'P 1'
#
loop_
_entity.id
_entity.type
_entity.pdbx_description
1 polymer ?
#
loop_
_entity_poly.entity_id
_entity_poly.type
_entity_poly.pdbx_seq_one_letter_code
_entity_poly.pdbx_strand_id
1 'polypeptide(L)'
;MSSKPVVLIAEELSPATVDALGPDFEIRQCNGADRAELLPAIAEVDAILIRSATKVDAEAIAAANKLKVVARAGVGLDNVDVSAATKAGVMVVNAPTSNIVTAAELACGLIVATARHIPQANAALKNGEWKRSKYTGVELAEKTLGVVGLGRIGALVAQRMSGFGMKVVAYDPTSSPRAPRRWASRCSRWTSCSRSPTSSPSTCPRPPRPSA
;
A
#
# COMPACT_ATOMS: atom_id res chain seq x y z
N MET A 1 -27.36 30.92 14.44
CA MET A 1 -26.09 30.89 13.69
C MET A 1 -25.57 29.46 13.79
N SER A 2 -25.55 28.70 12.70
CA SER A 2 -24.97 27.35 12.75
C SER A 2 -23.47 27.51 13.00
N SER A 3 -22.95 26.88 14.06
CA SER A 3 -21.50 26.86 14.30
C SER A 3 -20.80 26.19 13.12
N LYS A 4 -19.59 26.64 12.78
CA LYS A 4 -18.77 25.99 11.76
C LYS A 4 -18.53 24.52 12.17
N PRO A 5 -18.63 23.56 11.25
CA PRO A 5 -18.28 22.18 11.58
C PRO A 5 -16.80 22.08 11.95
N VAL A 6 -16.50 21.20 12.91
CA VAL A 6 -15.14 21.03 13.44
C VAL A 6 -14.48 19.80 12.82
N VAL A 7 -13.28 19.98 12.27
CA VAL A 7 -12.47 18.92 11.67
C VAL A 7 -11.21 18.71 12.50
N LEU A 8 -11.03 17.50 13.03
CA LEU A 8 -9.83 17.10 13.75
C LEU A 8 -8.81 16.49 12.78
N ILE A 9 -7.61 17.07 12.70
CA ILE A 9 -6.46 16.47 12.04
C ILE A 9 -5.61 15.79 13.11
N ALA A 10 -5.63 14.46 13.12
CA ALA A 10 -5.01 13.66 14.19
C ALA A 10 -3.56 13.23 13.88
N GLU A 11 -3.06 13.55 12.69
CA GLU A 11 -1.70 13.23 12.24
C GLU A 11 -1.15 14.37 11.38
N GLU A 12 0.17 14.40 11.20
CA GLU A 12 0.79 15.32 10.25
C GLU A 12 0.31 15.02 8.82
N LEU A 13 -0.38 15.99 8.23
CA LEU A 13 -0.85 15.98 6.85
C LEU A 13 -0.22 17.12 6.06
N SER A 14 -0.25 17.01 4.74
CA SER A 14 0.27 18.05 3.86
C SER A 14 -0.47 19.38 4.10
N PRO A 15 0.23 20.54 4.04
CA PRO A 15 -0.43 21.85 4.10
C PRO A 15 -1.58 22.01 3.10
N ALA A 16 -1.47 21.36 1.93
CA ALA A 16 -2.52 21.33 0.92
C ALA A 16 -3.86 20.75 1.43
N THR A 17 -3.85 19.92 2.48
CA THR A 17 -5.08 19.42 3.13
C THR A 17 -5.81 20.53 3.87
N VAL A 18 -5.08 21.40 4.57
CA VAL A 18 -5.65 22.57 5.26
C VAL A 18 -6.18 23.56 4.23
N ASP A 19 -5.43 23.81 3.16
CA ASP A 19 -5.86 24.69 2.07
C ASP A 19 -7.13 24.18 1.37
N ALA A 20 -7.24 22.86 1.18
CA ALA A 20 -8.40 22.23 0.55
C ALA A 20 -9.67 22.25 1.41
N LEU A 21 -9.54 22.25 2.74
CA LEU A 21 -10.69 22.42 3.65
C LEU A 21 -11.25 23.86 3.56
N GLY A 22 -10.38 24.85 3.35
CA GLY A 22 -10.79 26.25 3.23
C GLY A 22 -11.32 26.85 4.54
N PRO A 23 -11.96 28.04 4.48
CA PRO A 23 -12.36 28.81 5.67
C PRO A 23 -13.66 28.36 6.33
N ASP A 24 -14.37 27.37 5.76
CA ASP A 24 -15.71 26.96 6.20
C ASP A 24 -15.70 26.05 7.44
N PHE A 25 -14.53 25.51 7.80
CA PHE A 25 -14.35 24.58 8.91
C PHE A 25 -13.48 25.16 10.01
N GLU A 26 -13.74 24.77 11.25
CA GLU A 26 -12.79 24.94 12.36
C GLU A 26 -11.83 23.75 12.36
N ILE A 27 -10.54 24.00 12.20
CA ILE A 27 -9.52 22.94 12.17
C ILE A 27 -8.89 22.84 13.56
N ARG A 28 -8.96 21.65 14.15
CA ARG A 28 -8.25 21.28 15.38
C ARG A 28 -7.17 20.26 15.07
N GLN A 29 -6.10 20.25 15.85
CA GLN A 29 -5.03 19.26 15.73
C GLN A 29 -4.81 18.56 17.07
N CYS A 30 -4.45 17.29 17.04
CA CYS A 30 -3.97 16.54 18.19
C CYS A 30 -2.96 15.47 17.74
N ASN A 31 -2.26 14.87 18.70
CA ASN A 31 -1.51 13.65 18.43
C ASN A 31 -2.45 12.43 18.52
N GLY A 32 -2.99 11.99 17.39
CA GLY A 32 -3.89 10.83 17.32
C GLY A 32 -3.23 9.48 17.62
N ALA A 33 -1.90 9.43 17.66
CA ALA A 33 -1.18 8.24 18.14
C ALA A 33 -1.21 8.13 19.67
N ASP A 34 -1.43 9.24 20.38
CA ASP A 34 -1.65 9.25 21.82
C ASP A 34 -3.14 9.09 22.12
N ARG A 35 -3.48 7.99 22.80
CA ARG A 35 -4.86 7.67 23.14
C ARG A 35 -5.46 8.67 24.13
N ALA A 36 -4.66 9.18 25.06
CA ALA A 36 -5.10 10.13 26.08
C ALA A 36 -5.43 11.50 25.46
N GLU A 37 -4.79 11.87 24.36
CA GLU A 37 -5.13 13.08 23.59
C GLU A 37 -6.30 12.84 22.62
N LEU A 38 -6.32 11.69 21.94
CA LEU A 38 -7.32 11.39 20.90
C LEU A 38 -8.74 11.33 21.46
N LEU A 39 -8.97 10.58 22.54
CA LEU A 39 -10.31 10.35 23.09
C LEU A 39 -11.05 11.64 23.51
N PRO A 40 -10.45 12.58 24.25
CA PRO A 40 -11.11 13.85 24.54
C PRO A 40 -11.23 14.74 23.29
N ALA A 41 -10.24 14.71 22.38
CA ALA A 41 -10.27 15.55 21.18
C ALA A 41 -11.37 15.13 20.19
N ILE A 42 -11.64 13.83 20.05
CA ILE A 42 -12.63 13.30 19.09
C ILE A 42 -14.08 13.45 19.58
N ALA A 43 -14.30 13.69 20.88
CA ALA A 43 -15.64 13.75 21.46
C ALA A 43 -16.53 14.86 20.87
N GLU A 44 -15.92 16.00 20.52
CA GLU A 44 -16.59 17.24 20.15
C GLU A 44 -16.32 17.69 18.71
N VAL A 45 -16.11 16.74 17.78
CA VAL A 45 -15.80 17.05 16.37
C VAL A 45 -16.76 16.38 15.39
N ASP A 46 -16.99 17.03 14.25
CA ASP A 46 -17.86 16.53 13.19
C ASP A 46 -17.13 15.56 12.26
N ALA A 47 -15.82 15.74 12.08
CA ALA A 47 -14.99 14.89 11.24
C ALA A 47 -13.59 14.70 11.81
N ILE A 48 -12.97 13.56 11.49
CA ILE A 48 -11.56 13.29 11.78
C ILE A 48 -10.82 12.90 10.49
N LEU A 49 -9.67 13.52 10.29
CA LEU A 49 -8.69 13.20 9.25
C LEU A 49 -7.53 12.44 9.88
N ILE A 50 -7.30 11.22 9.39
CA ILE A 50 -6.23 10.33 9.87
C ILE A 50 -5.34 9.85 8.73
N ARG A 51 -4.21 9.24 9.08
CA ARG A 51 -3.33 8.54 8.15
C ARG A 51 -3.10 7.10 8.61
N SER A 52 -1.96 6.77 9.22
CA SER A 52 -1.59 5.37 9.53
C SER A 52 -1.30 5.14 11.01
N ALA A 53 -0.97 6.17 11.78
CA ALA A 53 -0.63 6.04 13.20
C ALA A 53 -1.89 6.01 14.08
N THR A 54 -2.90 6.81 13.76
CA THR A 54 -4.12 6.90 14.55
C THR A 54 -4.98 5.66 14.35
N LYS A 55 -5.44 5.06 15.45
CA LYS A 55 -6.40 3.95 15.43
C LYS A 55 -7.79 4.44 15.82
N VAL A 56 -8.72 4.40 14.87
CA VAL A 56 -10.14 4.73 15.07
C VAL A 56 -10.91 3.44 15.20
N ASP A 57 -10.79 2.82 16.37
CA ASP A 57 -11.48 1.58 16.76
C ASP A 57 -12.83 1.88 17.43
N ALA A 58 -13.52 0.84 17.88
CA ALA A 58 -14.83 0.96 18.52
C ALA A 58 -14.85 1.88 19.75
N GLU A 59 -13.77 1.94 20.54
CA GLU A 59 -13.68 2.83 21.70
C GLU A 59 -13.59 4.30 21.26
N ALA A 60 -12.79 4.60 20.24
CA ALA A 60 -12.67 5.97 19.71
C ALA A 60 -14.02 6.44 19.15
N ILE A 61 -14.70 5.55 18.42
CA ILE A 61 -16.00 5.83 17.81
C ILE A 61 -17.06 6.02 18.90
N ALA A 62 -17.03 5.23 19.98
CA ALA A 62 -17.96 5.37 21.10
C ALA A 62 -17.75 6.68 21.89
N ALA A 63 -16.51 7.17 21.98
CA ALA A 63 -16.21 8.46 22.59
C ALA A 63 -16.66 9.66 21.73
N ALA A 64 -16.87 9.45 20.42
CA ALA A 64 -17.08 10.50 19.44
C ALA A 64 -18.57 10.84 19.23
N ASN A 65 -19.13 11.64 20.14
CA ASN A 65 -20.58 11.91 20.21
C ASN A 65 -21.18 12.65 18.99
N LYS A 66 -20.35 13.41 18.25
CA LYS A 66 -20.78 14.26 17.13
C LYS A 66 -20.22 13.82 15.78
N LEU A 67 -19.41 12.77 15.77
CA LEU A 67 -18.65 12.38 14.60
C LEU A 67 -19.57 11.90 13.48
N LYS A 68 -19.37 12.46 12.28
CA LYS A 68 -20.11 12.11 11.07
C LYS A 68 -19.21 11.45 10.04
N VAL A 69 -17.92 11.82 10.00
CA VAL A 69 -16.98 11.37 8.97
C VAL A 69 -15.61 11.01 9.55
N VAL A 70 -15.11 9.83 9.20
CA VAL A 70 -13.70 9.44 9.33
C VAL A 70 -13.10 9.41 7.93
N ALA A 71 -12.18 10.33 7.67
CA ALA A 71 -11.48 10.42 6.40
C ALA A 71 -10.02 9.97 6.56
N ARG A 72 -9.62 8.93 5.82
CA ARG A 72 -8.25 8.43 5.81
C ARG A 72 -7.50 8.89 4.57
N ALA A 73 -6.38 9.58 4.78
CA ALA A 73 -5.40 9.94 3.75
C ALA A 73 -4.53 8.72 3.34
N GLY A 74 -5.17 7.67 2.82
CA GLY A 74 -4.54 6.42 2.42
C GLY A 74 -5.51 5.46 1.72
N VAL A 75 -4.99 4.35 1.19
CA VAL A 75 -5.79 3.36 0.45
C VAL A 75 -6.43 2.33 1.38
N GLY A 76 -5.64 1.74 2.28
CA GLY A 76 -6.13 0.75 3.25
C GLY A 76 -7.03 1.38 4.30
N LEU A 77 -7.82 0.57 5.00
CA LEU A 77 -8.67 0.99 6.13
C LEU A 77 -8.34 0.18 7.41
N ASP A 78 -7.12 -0.37 7.49
CA ASP A 78 -6.70 -1.32 8.53
C ASP A 78 -6.70 -0.73 9.95
N ASN A 79 -6.66 0.59 10.07
CA ASN A 79 -6.65 1.34 11.33
C ASN A 79 -8.01 1.99 11.65
N VAL A 80 -9.07 1.65 10.91
CA VAL A 80 -10.44 2.12 11.15
C VAL A 80 -11.36 0.92 11.29
N ASP A 81 -12.09 0.83 12.40
CA ASP A 81 -13.15 -0.16 12.55
C ASP A 81 -14.38 0.28 11.76
N VAL A 82 -14.42 -0.11 10.49
CA VAL A 82 -15.52 0.21 9.56
C VAL A 82 -16.86 -0.35 10.05
N SER A 83 -16.87 -1.49 10.76
CA SER A 83 -18.08 -2.10 11.29
C SER A 83 -18.65 -1.27 12.44
N ALA A 84 -17.80 -0.87 13.39
CA ALA A 84 -18.21 0.02 14.48
C ALA A 84 -18.67 1.39 13.94
N ALA A 85 -17.95 1.95 12.96
CA ALA A 85 -18.31 3.23 12.35
C ALA A 85 -19.68 3.15 11.67
N THR A 86 -19.93 2.09 10.90
CA THR A 86 -21.22 1.86 10.23
C THR A 86 -22.37 1.77 11.23
N LYS A 87 -22.18 1.04 12.34
CA LYS A 87 -23.20 0.91 13.39
C LYS A 87 -23.50 2.24 14.09
N ALA A 88 -22.48 3.09 14.24
CA ALA A 88 -22.61 4.43 14.82
C ALA A 88 -23.13 5.48 13.83
N GLY A 89 -23.40 5.12 12.56
CA GLY A 89 -23.83 6.07 11.53
C GLY A 89 -22.72 6.99 11.03
N VAL A 90 -21.46 6.64 11.26
CA VAL A 90 -20.27 7.40 10.86
C VAL A 90 -19.79 6.93 9.47
N MET A 91 -19.66 7.86 8.54
CA MET A 91 -19.17 7.58 7.19
C MET A 91 -17.64 7.42 7.20
N VAL A 92 -17.14 6.36 6.57
CA VAL A 92 -15.69 6.15 6.38
C VAL A 92 -15.31 6.40 4.93
N VAL A 93 -14.35 7.29 4.71
CA VAL A 93 -13.85 7.66 3.38
C VAL A 93 -12.34 7.42 3.31
N ASN A 94 -11.86 6.91 2.19
CA ASN A 94 -10.43 6.71 1.91
C ASN A 94 -10.02 7.36 0.59
N ALA A 95 -8.71 7.35 0.30
CA ALA A 95 -8.14 7.88 -0.93
C ALA A 95 -7.56 6.73 -1.79
N PRO A 96 -8.40 5.96 -2.53
CA PRO A 96 -8.04 4.69 -3.16
C PRO A 96 -7.03 4.81 -4.31
N THR A 97 -6.77 6.03 -4.79
CA THR A 97 -5.86 6.31 -5.90
C THR A 97 -4.56 7.01 -5.51
N SER A 98 -4.42 7.40 -4.24
CA SER A 98 -3.42 8.37 -3.79
C SER A 98 -1.96 7.93 -3.95
N ASN A 99 -1.65 6.63 -3.79
CA ASN A 99 -0.27 6.14 -3.76
C ASN A 99 0.05 5.10 -4.86
N ILE A 100 -0.84 4.93 -5.85
CA ILE A 100 -0.71 3.86 -6.86
C ILE A 100 0.62 3.96 -7.60
N VAL A 101 0.97 5.16 -8.07
CA VAL A 101 2.18 5.39 -8.87
C VAL A 101 3.43 5.22 -8.02
N THR A 102 3.48 5.88 -6.85
CA THR A 102 4.61 5.80 -5.92
C THR A 102 4.87 4.37 -5.45
N ALA A 103 3.82 3.60 -5.16
CA ALA A 103 3.94 2.19 -4.80
C ALA A 103 4.49 1.35 -5.95
N ALA A 104 4.05 1.60 -7.19
CA ALA A 104 4.57 0.90 -8.37
C ALA A 104 6.04 1.26 -8.64
N GLU A 105 6.43 2.52 -8.48
CA GLU A 105 7.81 2.99 -8.63
C GLU A 105 8.73 2.36 -7.59
N LEU A 106 8.31 2.36 -6.32
CA LEU A 106 9.04 1.71 -5.24
C LEU A 106 9.21 0.21 -5.51
N ALA A 107 8.17 -0.48 -5.96
CA ALA A 107 8.25 -1.89 -6.32
C ALA A 107 9.26 -2.14 -7.46
N CYS A 108 9.27 -1.31 -8.50
CA CYS A 108 10.27 -1.39 -9.58
C CYS A 108 11.69 -1.15 -9.04
N GLY A 109 11.87 -0.14 -8.19
CA GLY A 109 13.15 0.14 -7.54
C GLY A 109 13.65 -1.02 -6.68
N LEU A 110 12.75 -1.67 -5.92
CA LEU A 110 13.08 -2.85 -5.13
C LEU A 110 13.50 -4.04 -6.01
N ILE A 111 12.84 -4.27 -7.14
CA ILE A 111 13.24 -5.33 -8.09
C ILE A 111 14.68 -5.11 -8.57
N VAL A 112 15.02 -3.89 -8.98
CA VAL A 112 16.39 -3.53 -9.41
C VAL A 112 17.38 -3.65 -8.25
N ALA A 113 17.01 -3.14 -7.07
CA ALA A 113 17.85 -3.17 -5.88
C ALA A 113 18.19 -4.60 -5.45
N THR A 114 17.22 -5.52 -5.50
CA THR A 114 17.42 -6.92 -5.20
C THR A 114 18.27 -7.62 -6.26
N ALA A 115 18.04 -7.34 -7.55
CA ALA A 115 18.83 -7.92 -8.63
C ALA A 115 20.30 -7.47 -8.60
N ARG A 116 20.59 -6.27 -8.08
CA ARG A 116 21.93 -5.65 -8.10
C ARG A 116 22.57 -5.47 -6.73
N HIS A 117 21.97 -6.00 -5.67
CA HIS A 117 22.44 -5.90 -4.28
C HIS A 117 22.75 -4.46 -3.83
N ILE A 118 21.96 -3.47 -4.29
CA ILE A 118 22.27 -2.05 -4.09
C ILE A 118 22.41 -1.69 -2.60
N PRO A 119 21.45 -2.05 -1.71
CA PRO A 119 21.57 -1.68 -0.30
C PRO A 119 22.78 -2.31 0.38
N GLN A 120 23.08 -3.57 0.06
CA GLN A 120 24.20 -4.31 0.66
C GLN A 120 25.56 -3.79 0.17
N ALA A 121 25.68 -3.49 -1.12
CA ALA A 121 26.91 -2.92 -1.69
C ALA A 121 27.17 -1.50 -1.15
N ASN A 122 26.11 -0.68 -1.03
CA ASN A 122 26.20 0.65 -0.42
C ASN A 122 26.66 0.59 1.06
N ALA A 123 26.13 -0.36 1.84
CA ALA A 123 26.56 -0.54 3.22
C ALA A 123 28.04 -0.95 3.33
N ALA A 124 28.50 -1.88 2.48
CA ALA A 124 29.90 -2.29 2.44
C ALA A 124 30.83 -1.11 2.10
N LEU A 125 30.48 -0.29 1.11
CA LEU A 125 31.25 0.89 0.74
C LEU A 125 31.33 1.93 1.87
N LYS A 126 30.21 2.17 2.57
CA LYS A 126 30.20 3.06 3.74
C LYS A 126 31.07 2.55 4.89
N ASN A 127 31.30 1.24 4.96
CA ASN A 127 32.19 0.61 5.91
C ASN A 127 33.66 0.50 5.40
N GLY A 128 33.99 1.15 4.28
CA GLY A 128 35.34 1.14 3.70
C GLY A 128 35.69 -0.15 2.95
N GLU A 129 34.72 -1.03 2.68
CA GLU A 129 34.94 -2.31 2.06
C GLU A 129 34.63 -2.29 0.55
N TRP A 130 35.63 -2.56 -0.29
CA TRP A 130 35.45 -2.70 -1.74
C TRP A 130 35.26 -4.17 -2.15
N LYS A 131 34.04 -4.69 -2.00
CA LYS A 131 33.71 -6.12 -2.24
C LYS A 131 33.08 -6.37 -3.61
N ARG A 132 33.71 -5.90 -4.70
CA ARG A 132 33.17 -5.99 -6.08
C ARG A 132 32.75 -7.41 -6.50
N SER A 133 33.59 -8.41 -6.27
CA SER A 133 33.32 -9.80 -6.67
C SER A 133 32.13 -10.42 -5.94
N LYS A 134 31.88 -9.98 -4.69
CA LYS A 134 30.78 -10.47 -3.84
C LYS A 134 29.42 -9.98 -4.32
N TYR A 135 29.34 -8.79 -4.93
CA TYR A 135 28.09 -8.14 -5.30
C TYR A 135 27.81 -8.19 -6.81
N THR A 136 28.21 -9.28 -7.46
CA THR A 136 27.81 -9.56 -8.85
C THR A 136 26.31 -9.85 -8.90
N GLY A 137 25.55 -8.94 -9.51
CA GLY A 137 24.10 -9.05 -9.63
C GLY A 137 23.62 -9.84 -10.84
N VAL A 138 22.31 -9.84 -11.03
CA VAL A 138 21.62 -10.45 -12.17
C VAL A 138 21.10 -9.36 -13.11
N GLU A 139 21.29 -9.56 -14.42
CA GLU A 139 20.67 -8.73 -15.44
C GLU A 139 19.18 -9.08 -15.59
N LEU A 140 18.34 -8.04 -15.58
CA LEU A 140 16.88 -8.19 -15.64
C LEU A 140 16.36 -8.52 -17.04
N ALA A 141 17.06 -8.11 -18.09
CA ALA A 141 16.67 -8.39 -19.46
C ALA A 141 16.45 -9.90 -19.66
N GLU A 142 15.40 -10.23 -20.41
CA GLU A 142 14.96 -11.59 -20.75
C GLU A 142 14.52 -12.45 -19.55
N LYS A 143 14.59 -11.95 -18.32
CA LYS A 143 14.09 -12.65 -17.13
C LYS A 143 12.57 -12.57 -17.06
N THR A 144 11.98 -13.54 -16.37
CA THR A 144 10.53 -13.59 -16.15
C THR A 144 10.16 -12.92 -14.83
N LEU A 145 9.28 -11.92 -14.88
CA LEU A 145 8.65 -11.32 -13.71
C LEU A 145 7.26 -11.92 -13.49
N GLY A 146 7.05 -12.54 -12.33
CA GLY A 146 5.74 -12.98 -11.89
C GLY A 146 5.02 -11.90 -11.08
N VAL A 147 3.80 -11.53 -11.47
CA VAL A 147 2.96 -10.54 -10.78
C VAL A 147 1.73 -11.23 -10.20
N VAL A 148 1.57 -11.21 -8.88
CA VAL A 148 0.35 -11.66 -8.20
C VAL A 148 -0.50 -10.44 -7.86
N GLY A 149 -1.70 -10.37 -8.45
CA GLY A 149 -2.61 -9.23 -8.42
C GLY A 149 -2.35 -8.26 -9.58
N LEU A 150 -3.28 -8.18 -10.53
CA LEU A 150 -3.28 -7.23 -11.65
C LEU A 150 -4.25 -6.07 -11.40
N GLY A 151 -4.28 -5.61 -10.15
CA GLY A 151 -4.90 -4.33 -9.80
C GLY A 151 -4.13 -3.14 -10.39
N ARG A 152 -4.49 -1.93 -9.95
CA ARG A 152 -3.91 -0.67 -10.46
C ARG A 152 -2.38 -0.64 -10.34
N ILE A 153 -1.82 -1.10 -9.21
CA ILE A 153 -0.37 -1.12 -8.95
C ILE A 153 0.31 -2.20 -9.80
N GLY A 154 -0.20 -3.44 -9.77
CA GLY A 154 0.40 -4.57 -10.49
C GLY A 154 0.47 -4.34 -11.99
N ALA A 155 -0.54 -3.70 -12.58
CA ALA A 155 -0.53 -3.32 -14.00
C ALA A 155 0.58 -2.31 -14.33
N LEU A 156 0.80 -1.31 -13.46
CA LEU A 156 1.86 -0.30 -13.63
C LEU A 156 3.26 -0.90 -13.48
N VAL A 157 3.44 -1.85 -12.55
CA VAL A 157 4.70 -2.59 -12.39
C VAL A 157 4.95 -3.46 -13.62
N ALA A 158 3.96 -4.22 -14.07
CA ALA A 158 4.05 -5.04 -15.28
C ALA A 158 4.46 -4.21 -16.51
N GLN A 159 3.82 -3.05 -16.71
CA GLN A 159 4.15 -2.14 -17.81
C GLN A 159 5.59 -1.62 -17.72
N ARG A 160 6.02 -1.12 -16.55
CA ARG A 160 7.36 -0.54 -16.36
C ARG A 160 8.45 -1.59 -16.52
N MET A 161 8.27 -2.76 -15.92
CA MET A 161 9.26 -3.84 -15.99
C MET A 161 9.33 -4.50 -17.36
N SER A 162 8.25 -4.42 -18.16
CA SER A 162 8.33 -4.78 -19.59
C SER A 162 9.30 -3.86 -20.36
N GLY A 163 9.43 -2.59 -19.95
CA GLY A 163 10.42 -1.65 -20.49
C GLY A 163 11.88 -2.02 -20.19
N PHE A 164 12.12 -2.86 -19.18
CA PHE A 164 13.43 -3.46 -18.89
C PHE A 164 13.71 -4.73 -19.71
N GLY A 165 12.83 -5.07 -20.66
CA GLY A 165 12.95 -6.29 -21.46
C GLY A 165 12.59 -7.58 -20.72
N MET A 166 11.86 -7.47 -19.60
CA MET A 166 11.40 -8.65 -18.85
C MET A 166 10.16 -9.27 -19.49
N LYS A 167 10.05 -10.60 -19.41
CA LYS A 167 8.81 -11.34 -19.72
C LYS A 167 7.87 -11.29 -18.51
N VAL A 168 6.72 -10.65 -18.62
CA VAL A 168 5.77 -10.57 -17.50
C VAL A 168 4.72 -11.67 -17.58
N VAL A 169 4.59 -12.43 -16.49
CA VAL A 169 3.49 -13.39 -16.25
C VAL A 169 2.70 -12.93 -15.04
N ALA A 170 1.38 -13.12 -15.06
CA ALA A 170 0.55 -12.55 -14.01
C ALA A 170 -0.65 -13.43 -13.64
N TYR A 171 -1.03 -13.36 -12.36
CA TYR A 171 -2.17 -14.06 -11.80
C TYR A 171 -3.03 -13.10 -10.98
N ASP A 172 -4.34 -13.08 -11.21
CA ASP A 172 -5.27 -12.26 -10.44
C ASP A 172 -6.62 -13.00 -10.25
N PRO A 173 -6.96 -13.40 -9.01
CA PRO A 173 -8.19 -14.15 -8.73
C PRO A 173 -9.48 -13.33 -8.89
N THR A 174 -9.42 -11.99 -8.87
CA THR A 174 -10.63 -11.13 -8.88
C THR A 174 -10.84 -10.39 -10.21
N SER A 175 -9.94 -10.56 -11.17
CA SER A 175 -10.03 -9.87 -12.46
C SER A 175 -11.14 -10.43 -13.37
N SER A 176 -12.11 -9.58 -13.73
CA SER A 176 -13.03 -9.82 -14.86
C SER A 176 -12.24 -10.05 -16.16
N PRO A 177 -12.75 -10.82 -17.15
CA PRO A 177 -12.01 -11.17 -18.39
C PRO A 177 -11.45 -10.00 -19.21
N ARG A 178 -11.84 -8.76 -18.89
CA ARG A 178 -11.58 -7.53 -19.66
C ARG A 178 -10.22 -6.86 -19.45
N ALA A 179 -9.35 -7.37 -18.58
CA ALA A 179 -7.98 -6.86 -18.42
C ALA A 179 -7.18 -6.97 -19.75
N PRO A 180 -6.36 -5.97 -20.12
CA PRO A 180 -5.72 -5.89 -21.43
C PRO A 180 -4.85 -7.11 -21.70
N ARG A 181 -5.10 -7.76 -22.85
CA ARG A 181 -4.50 -9.02 -23.34
C ARG A 181 -2.97 -8.99 -23.53
N ARG A 182 -2.30 -7.86 -23.25
CA ARG A 182 -0.90 -7.62 -23.62
C ARG A 182 0.11 -8.43 -22.82
N TRP A 183 -0.21 -8.83 -21.58
CA TRP A 183 0.68 -9.60 -20.71
C TRP A 183 0.24 -11.07 -20.68
N ALA A 184 0.76 -11.82 -21.65
CA ALA A 184 0.35 -13.18 -21.96
C ALA A 184 0.89 -14.20 -20.95
N SER A 185 0.00 -14.66 -20.07
CA SER A 185 -0.20 -16.05 -19.61
C SER A 185 -1.10 -15.97 -18.38
N ARG A 186 -2.43 -15.94 -18.56
CA ARG A 186 -3.35 -16.07 -17.43
C ARG A 186 -3.22 -17.48 -16.89
N CYS A 187 -2.53 -17.62 -15.77
CA CYS A 187 -2.46 -18.88 -15.06
C CYS A 187 -3.71 -19.01 -14.20
N SER A 188 -4.42 -20.14 -14.27
CA SER A 188 -5.52 -20.43 -13.34
C SER A 188 -5.02 -20.76 -11.93
N ARG A 189 -3.71 -21.03 -11.78
CA ARG A 189 -3.03 -21.35 -10.51
C ARG A 189 -1.60 -20.82 -10.56
N TRP A 190 -1.10 -20.15 -9.53
CA TRP A 190 0.29 -19.62 -9.50
C TRP A 190 1.35 -20.66 -9.86
N THR A 191 1.14 -21.92 -9.46
CA THR A 191 2.04 -23.05 -9.77
C THR A 191 2.11 -23.41 -11.25
N SER A 192 1.15 -22.99 -12.09
CA SER A 192 1.24 -23.17 -13.54
C SER A 192 2.10 -22.09 -14.20
N CYS A 193 2.31 -20.95 -13.54
CA CYS A 193 3.17 -19.87 -14.05
C CYS A 193 4.66 -20.09 -13.76
N SER A 194 5.00 -20.91 -12.77
CA SER A 194 6.38 -21.32 -12.49
C SER A 194 6.91 -22.44 -13.39
N ARG A 195 6.05 -23.06 -14.21
CA ARG A 195 6.38 -24.14 -15.16
C ARG A 195 6.48 -23.65 -16.60
N SER A 196 7.04 -22.47 -16.83
CA SER A 196 7.51 -22.10 -18.18
C SER A 196 8.71 -22.97 -18.55
N PRO A 197 8.86 -23.40 -19.82
CA PRO A 197 9.83 -24.42 -20.24
C PRO A 197 11.32 -24.01 -20.13
N THR A 198 11.63 -22.88 -19.51
CA THR A 198 12.99 -22.35 -19.34
C THR A 198 13.49 -22.34 -17.89
N SER A 199 12.73 -22.86 -16.92
CA SER A 199 13.22 -23.01 -15.55
C SER A 199 13.95 -24.35 -15.37
N SER A 200 15.29 -24.30 -15.25
CA SER A 200 16.10 -25.44 -14.82
C SER A 200 15.63 -25.94 -13.44
N PRO A 201 15.65 -27.26 -13.15
CA PRO A 201 14.84 -27.86 -12.08
C PRO A 201 15.37 -27.63 -10.65
N SER A 202 16.48 -26.91 -10.47
CA SER A 202 17.28 -26.98 -9.24
C SER A 202 16.92 -25.99 -8.12
N THR A 203 15.98 -25.06 -8.32
CA THR A 203 15.70 -23.99 -7.35
C THR A 203 14.28 -23.93 -6.79
N CYS A 204 13.43 -24.95 -7.04
CA CYS A 204 12.12 -25.01 -6.39
C CYS A 204 12.17 -25.76 -5.04
N PRO A 205 11.79 -25.14 -3.91
CA PRO A 205 11.48 -25.89 -2.69
C PRO A 205 10.28 -26.80 -2.97
N ARG A 206 10.42 -28.09 -2.64
CA ARG A 206 9.31 -29.05 -2.75
C ARG A 206 8.20 -28.68 -1.76
N PRO A 207 6.92 -28.66 -2.16
CA PRO A 207 5.83 -28.51 -1.20
C PRO A 207 5.81 -29.71 -0.24
N PRO A 208 5.41 -29.51 1.03
CA PRO A 208 5.26 -30.62 1.98
C PRO A 208 4.21 -31.59 1.47
N ARG A 209 4.51 -32.89 1.53
CA ARG A 209 3.55 -33.95 1.20
C ARG A 209 2.41 -33.90 2.24
N PRO A 210 1.14 -34.04 1.82
CA PRO A 210 0.07 -34.28 2.77
C PRO A 210 0.34 -35.64 3.45
N SER A 211 0.37 -35.62 4.79
CA SER A 211 0.31 -36.82 5.61
C SER A 211 -1.01 -37.53 5.33
N ALA A 212 -0.92 -38.82 4.99
CA ALA A 212 -2.05 -39.75 4.98
C ALA A 212 -2.53 -40.00 6.41
#